data_AF-A0A7S2CQ92-F1
#
_entry.id   AF-A0A7S2CQ92-F1
#
_cell.length_a   1.000
_cell.length_b   1.000
_cell.length_c   1.000
_cell.angle_alpha   90.00
_cell.angle_beta   90.00
_cell.angle_gamma   90.00
#
_symmetry.space_group_name_H-M   'P 1'
#
loop_
_entity.id
_entity.type
_entity.pdbx_description
1 polymer ?
#
loop_
_entity_poly.entity_id
_entity_poly.type
_entity_poly.pdbx_seq_one_letter_code
_entity_poly.pdbx_strand_id
1 'polypeptide(L)'
;CEHIGAVQLKEWRDDVTHLVIPQVAWTPKFLTALAALVPIVNAAWVQAVGERTKPSDPLPDVEEGRFKPLLAEHGAKMPNELCTVNPARASIFEGFRIIALPPTDHDTVRLLRLMAAHVDALG
;
A
#
# COMPACT_ATOMS: atom_id res chain seq x y z
N CYS A 1 -12.83 -11.13 -7.87
CA CYS A 1 -13.10 -10.08 -6.85
C CYS A 1 -14.61 -9.86 -6.67
N GLU A 2 -15.41 -9.80 -7.72
CA GLU A 2 -16.86 -9.55 -7.58
C GLU A 2 -17.60 -10.55 -6.69
N HIS A 3 -17.25 -11.85 -6.75
CA HIS A 3 -17.86 -12.88 -5.91
C HIS A 3 -17.57 -12.73 -4.41
N ILE A 4 -16.53 -11.97 -4.02
CA ILE A 4 -16.25 -11.60 -2.62
C ILE A 4 -16.73 -10.18 -2.29
N GLY A 5 -17.49 -9.53 -3.18
CA GLY A 5 -17.92 -8.14 -3.03
C GLY A 5 -16.80 -7.11 -3.14
N ALA A 6 -15.62 -7.50 -3.64
CA ALA A 6 -14.49 -6.59 -3.81
C ALA A 6 -14.51 -5.92 -5.19
N VAL A 7 -14.24 -4.61 -5.21
CA VAL A 7 -14.12 -3.81 -6.43
C VAL A 7 -12.65 -3.71 -6.82
N GLN A 8 -12.33 -4.06 -8.06
CA GLN A 8 -10.99 -3.87 -8.61
C GLN A 8 -10.89 -2.50 -9.27
N LEU A 9 -9.82 -1.77 -8.97
CA LEU A 9 -9.58 -0.44 -9.51
C LEU A 9 -8.36 -0.43 -10.42
N LYS A 10 -8.48 0.24 -11.57
CA LYS A 10 -7.36 0.48 -12.47
C LYS A 10 -6.43 1.57 -11.94
N GLU A 11 -7.01 2.64 -11.41
CA GLU A 11 -6.27 3.77 -10.82
C GLU A 11 -6.39 3.77 -9.30
N TRP A 12 -5.43 4.39 -8.62
CA TRP A 12 -5.47 4.50 -7.17
C TRP A 12 -6.61 5.42 -6.72
N ARG A 13 -7.28 5.05 -5.62
CA ARG A 13 -8.29 5.86 -4.93
C ARG A 13 -8.04 5.84 -3.43
N ASP A 14 -8.58 6.85 -2.74
CA ASP A 14 -8.33 7.07 -1.31
C ASP A 14 -9.07 6.06 -0.43
N ASP A 15 -10.08 5.38 -0.98
CA ASP A 15 -10.86 4.32 -0.34
C ASP A 15 -10.33 2.90 -0.62
N VAL A 16 -9.14 2.78 -1.23
CA VAL A 16 -8.48 1.48 -1.43
C VAL A 16 -8.15 0.86 -0.08
N THR A 17 -8.57 -0.40 0.12
CA THR A 17 -8.31 -1.14 1.37
C THR A 17 -7.16 -2.12 1.26
N HIS A 18 -6.81 -2.58 0.06
CA HIS A 18 -5.74 -3.56 -0.17
C HIS A 18 -5.05 -3.29 -1.51
N LEU A 19 -3.72 -3.44 -1.53
CA LEU A 19 -2.95 -3.54 -2.77
C LEU A 19 -2.63 -5.02 -3.02
N VAL A 20 -3.13 -5.56 -4.12
CA VAL A 20 -2.85 -6.95 -4.53
C VAL A 20 -1.79 -6.97 -5.61
N ILE A 21 -0.61 -7.53 -5.31
CA ILE A 21 0.49 -7.68 -6.27
C ILE A 21 1.16 -9.06 -6.13
N PRO A 22 1.57 -9.71 -7.23
CA PRO A 22 2.25 -11.01 -7.17
C PRO A 22 3.69 -10.88 -6.68
N GLN A 23 4.35 -9.78 -7.03
CA GLN A 23 5.75 -9.50 -6.75
C GLN A 23 5.92 -8.02 -6.44
N VAL A 24 6.82 -7.70 -5.51
CA VAL A 24 7.18 -6.33 -5.16
C VAL A 24 7.89 -5.66 -6.33
N ALA A 25 7.34 -4.54 -6.78
CA ALA A 25 7.94 -3.63 -7.73
C ALA A 25 7.75 -2.20 -7.24
N TRP A 26 8.79 -1.37 -7.34
CA TRP A 26 8.78 0.04 -6.95
C TRP A 26 7.94 0.88 -7.93
N THR A 27 6.63 0.78 -7.77
CA THR A 27 5.64 1.55 -8.53
C THR A 27 5.04 2.65 -7.65
N PRO A 28 4.48 3.72 -8.24
CA PRO A 28 3.75 4.74 -7.48
C PRO A 28 2.67 4.14 -6.57
N LYS A 29 1.91 3.14 -7.06
CA LYS A 29 0.88 2.46 -6.26
C LYS A 29 1.45 1.72 -5.06
N PHE A 30 2.61 1.07 -5.21
CA PHE A 30 3.29 0.41 -4.12
C PHE A 30 3.75 1.40 -3.05
N LEU A 31 4.39 2.50 -3.46
CA LEU A 31 4.80 3.57 -2.54
C LEU A 31 3.60 4.19 -1.82
N THR A 32 2.53 4.50 -2.54
CA THR A 32 1.30 5.04 -1.96
C THR A 32 0.66 4.07 -0.97
N ALA A 33 0.65 2.76 -1.25
CA ALA A 33 0.14 1.76 -0.31
C ALA A 33 0.96 1.72 0.99
N LEU A 34 2.30 1.78 0.89
CA LEU A 34 3.17 1.84 2.07
C LEU A 34 2.90 3.09 2.92
N ALA A 35 2.76 4.25 2.29
CA ALA A 35 2.53 5.52 2.96
C ALA A 35 1.11 5.63 3.55
N ALA A 36 0.10 5.11 2.85
CA ALA A 36 -1.30 5.10 3.28
C ALA A 36 -1.62 3.97 4.28
N LEU A 37 -0.62 3.19 4.72
CA LEU A 37 -0.79 2.04 5.61
C LEU A 37 -1.76 0.98 5.06
N VAL A 38 -1.86 0.87 3.74
CA VAL A 38 -2.71 -0.10 3.07
C VAL A 38 -1.99 -1.45 3.03
N PRO A 39 -2.62 -2.55 3.51
CA PRO A 39 -2.07 -3.89 3.39
C PRO A 39 -1.68 -4.24 1.95
N ILE A 40 -0.49 -4.82 1.79
CA ILE A 40 0.05 -5.27 0.51
C ILE A 40 0.10 -6.80 0.54
N VAL A 41 -0.73 -7.42 -0.28
CA VAL A 41 -0.94 -8.88 -0.29
C VAL A 41 -0.77 -9.46 -1.70
N ASN A 42 -0.62 -10.77 -1.77
CA ASN A 42 -0.67 -11.53 -3.01
C ASN A 42 -2.09 -12.06 -3.30
N ALA A 43 -2.28 -12.74 -4.43
CA ALA A 43 -3.57 -13.27 -4.84
C ALA A 43 -4.11 -14.38 -3.91
N ALA A 44 -3.27 -15.05 -3.13
CA ALA A 44 -3.71 -16.11 -2.22
C ALA A 44 -4.58 -15.57 -1.07
N TRP A 45 -4.39 -14.30 -0.67
CA TRP A 45 -5.28 -13.66 0.30
C TRP A 45 -6.70 -13.50 -0.24
N VAL A 46 -6.82 -13.08 -1.51
CA VAL A 46 -8.11 -12.94 -2.20
C VAL A 46 -8.81 -14.29 -2.33
N GLN A 47 -8.05 -15.35 -2.63
CA GLN A 47 -8.58 -16.72 -2.66
C GLN A 47 -9.10 -17.16 -1.29
N ALA A 48 -8.32 -16.95 -0.22
CA ALA A 48 -8.73 -17.27 1.15
C ALA A 48 -9.98 -16.49 1.60
N VAL A 49 -10.15 -15.24 1.13
CA VAL A 49 -11.40 -14.49 1.35
C VAL A 49 -12.58 -15.15 0.63
N GLY A 50 -12.37 -15.65 -0.58
CA GLY A 50 -13.38 -16.34 -1.38
C GLY A 50 -13.79 -17.72 -0.85
N GLU A 51 -12.95 -18.35 -0.05
CA GLU A 51 -13.23 -19.63 0.61
C GLU A 51 -14.09 -19.47 1.88
N ARG A 52 -14.33 -18.24 2.34
CA ARG A 52 -15.19 -17.97 3.49
C ARG A 52 -16.63 -18.38 3.18
N THR A 53 -17.22 -19.15 4.10
CA THR A 53 -18.57 -19.70 3.90
C THR A 53 -19.66 -18.78 4.45
N LYS A 54 -19.33 -17.93 5.44
CA LYS A 54 -20.28 -16.99 6.03
C LYS A 54 -19.71 -15.57 5.99
N PRO A 55 -20.55 -14.55 5.73
CA PRO A 55 -20.13 -13.15 5.80
C PRO A 55 -19.58 -12.72 7.16
N SER A 56 -19.97 -13.42 8.24
CA SER A 56 -19.52 -13.18 9.60
C SER A 56 -18.16 -13.78 9.93
N ASP A 57 -17.64 -14.70 9.10
CA ASP A 57 -16.32 -15.30 9.34
C ASP A 57 -15.26 -14.19 9.32
N PRO A 58 -14.21 -14.22 10.14
CA PRO A 58 -13.17 -13.20 10.10
C PRO A 58 -12.48 -13.18 8.73
N LEU A 59 -11.96 -12.01 8.33
CA LEU A 59 -11.05 -11.92 7.18
C LEU A 59 -9.73 -12.63 7.51
N PRO A 60 -9.05 -13.26 6.53
CA PRO A 60 -7.71 -13.80 6.73
C PRO A 60 -6.75 -12.70 7.16
N ASP A 61 -5.84 -13.02 8.08
CA ASP A 61 -4.88 -12.04 8.58
C ASP A 61 -3.86 -11.70 7.49
N VAL A 62 -3.84 -10.42 7.08
CA VAL A 62 -2.96 -9.89 6.03
C VAL A 62 -1.47 -9.95 6.39
N GLU A 63 -1.14 -10.17 7.66
CA GLU A 63 0.22 -10.31 8.16
C GLU A 63 0.75 -11.76 8.11
N GLU A 64 -0.09 -12.76 7.78
CA GLU A 64 0.38 -14.11 7.51
C GLU A 64 1.37 -14.14 6.33
N GLY A 65 2.54 -14.77 6.53
CA GLY A 65 3.62 -14.80 5.54
C GLY A 65 3.21 -15.34 4.17
N ARG A 66 2.27 -16.29 4.11
CA ARG A 66 1.77 -16.87 2.85
C ARG A 66 1.01 -15.86 1.96
N PHE A 67 0.56 -14.75 2.54
CA PHE A 67 -0.15 -13.69 1.83
C PHE A 67 0.76 -12.54 1.40
N LYS A 68 2.04 -12.54 1.79
CA LYS A 68 2.98 -11.50 1.37
C LYS A 68 3.39 -11.70 -0.10
N PRO A 69 3.57 -10.62 -0.88
CA PRO A 69 4.11 -10.71 -2.23
C PRO A 69 5.53 -11.25 -2.27
N LEU A 70 5.94 -11.84 -3.39
CA LEU A 70 7.32 -12.24 -3.60
C LEU A 70 8.23 -11.02 -3.72
N LEU A 71 9.42 -11.08 -3.11
CA LEU A 71 10.47 -10.10 -3.37
C LEU A 71 11.13 -10.42 -4.72
N ALA A 72 11.39 -9.42 -5.56
CA ALA A 72 12.08 -9.65 -6.83
C ALA A 72 13.52 -10.16 -6.60
N GLU A 73 14.02 -11.03 -7.49
CA GLU A 73 15.35 -11.66 -7.36
C GLU A 73 16.52 -10.64 -7.35
N HIS A 74 16.28 -9.42 -7.84
CA HIS A 74 17.23 -8.30 -7.83
C HIS A 74 17.01 -7.35 -6.63
N GLY A 75 16.05 -7.68 -5.76
CA GLY A 75 15.74 -6.95 -4.53
C GLY A 75 16.80 -7.22 -3.48
N ALA A 76 17.94 -6.53 -3.60
CA ALA A 76 18.97 -6.49 -2.58
C ALA A 76 18.35 -6.26 -1.20
N LYS A 77 18.46 -7.26 -0.31
CA LYS A 77 18.20 -7.19 1.15
C LYS A 77 17.00 -6.32 1.55
N MET A 78 15.85 -6.51 0.91
CA MET A 78 14.63 -5.87 1.41
C MET A 78 14.22 -6.55 2.74
N PRO A 79 13.85 -5.79 3.77
CA PRO A 79 13.35 -6.37 5.01
C PRO A 79 12.14 -7.27 4.73
N ASN A 80 12.05 -8.40 5.44
CA ASN A 80 10.92 -9.32 5.31
C ASN A 80 9.59 -8.61 5.64
N GLU A 81 9.65 -7.57 6.48
CA GLU A 81 8.54 -6.77 6.98
C GLU A 81 8.19 -5.59 6.05
N LEU A 82 8.82 -5.46 4.88
CA LEU A 82 8.55 -4.35 3.96
C LEU A 82 7.06 -4.23 3.63
N CYS A 83 6.38 -5.35 3.37
CA CYS A 83 4.95 -5.39 3.04
C CYS A 83 4.03 -5.51 4.26
N THR A 84 4.57 -5.46 5.48
CA THR A 84 3.78 -5.38 6.71
C THR A 84 3.32 -3.94 6.93
N VAL A 85 2.09 -3.78 7.41
CA VAL A 85 1.58 -2.47 7.81
C VAL A 85 2.41 -1.96 8.99
N ASN A 86 3.05 -0.80 8.81
CA ASN A 86 3.89 -0.19 9.84
C ASN A 86 3.39 1.25 10.11
N PRO A 87 2.68 1.49 11.22
CA PRO A 87 2.13 2.81 11.56
C PRO A 87 3.17 3.94 11.60
N ALA A 88 4.44 3.62 11.89
CA ALA A 88 5.51 4.62 11.91
C ALA A 88 5.74 5.27 10.54
N ARG A 89 5.26 4.67 9.44
CA ARG A 89 5.35 5.25 8.09
C ARG A 89 4.53 6.52 7.95
N ALA A 90 3.41 6.63 8.63
CA ALA A 90 2.53 7.80 8.56
C ALA A 90 3.16 9.06 9.19
N SER A 91 4.25 8.93 9.94
CA SER A 91 4.92 10.03 10.65
C SER A 91 6.39 10.21 10.25
N ILE A 92 6.85 9.58 9.15
CA ILE A 92 8.27 9.64 8.73
C ILE A 92 8.76 11.08 8.56
N PHE A 93 7.90 11.96 8.04
CA PHE A 93 8.21 13.36 7.78
C PHE A 93 7.47 14.31 8.71
N GLU A 94 7.03 13.84 9.88
CA GLU A 94 6.43 14.70 10.88
C GLU A 94 7.41 15.82 11.29
N GLY A 95 6.92 17.07 11.25
CA GLY A 95 7.73 18.26 11.54
C GLY A 95 8.61 18.75 10.39
N PHE A 96 8.67 18.02 9.27
CA PHE A 96 9.39 18.48 8.08
C PHE A 96 8.52 19.42 7.25
N ARG A 97 9.09 20.56 6.88
CA ARG A 97 8.52 21.46 5.88
C ARG A 97 9.26 21.28 4.55
N ILE A 98 8.54 20.89 3.51
CA ILE A 98 9.07 20.62 2.19
C ILE A 98 8.50 21.64 1.21
N ILE A 99 9.37 22.25 0.41
CA ILE A 99 8.99 23.15 -0.68
C ILE A 99 9.07 22.37 -1.97
N ALA A 100 7.93 22.22 -2.65
CA ALA A 100 7.80 21.57 -3.93
C ALA A 100 7.94 22.60 -5.07
N LEU A 101 8.97 22.43 -5.91
CA LEU A 101 9.30 23.32 -7.03
C LEU A 101 8.63 22.87 -8.34
N PRO A 102 8.09 23.79 -9.16
CA PRO A 102 7.51 23.43 -10.45
C PRO A 102 8.50 22.81 -11.44
N PRO A 103 8.04 21.89 -12.31
CA PRO A 103 6.75 21.20 -12.21
C PRO A 103 6.84 20.09 -11.14
N THR A 104 6.00 20.15 -10.11
CA THR A 104 5.90 19.06 -9.14
C THR A 104 4.74 18.14 -9.50
N ASP A 105 5.01 16.84 -9.50
CA ASP A 105 4.01 15.79 -9.63
C ASP A 105 3.07 15.75 -8.40
N HIS A 106 1.76 15.73 -8.65
CA HIS A 106 0.74 15.70 -7.61
C HIS A 106 0.81 14.43 -6.75
N ASP A 107 1.19 13.29 -7.33
CA ASP A 107 1.29 12.02 -6.60
C ASP A 107 2.44 12.06 -5.59
N THR A 108 3.55 12.70 -5.94
CA THR A 108 4.68 12.92 -5.02
C THR A 108 4.28 13.80 -3.83
N VAL A 109 3.58 14.93 -4.06
CA VAL A 109 3.09 15.81 -2.98
C VAL A 109 2.13 15.04 -2.07
N ARG A 110 1.23 14.27 -2.66
CA ARG A 110 0.28 13.43 -1.92
C ARG A 110 1.01 12.40 -1.06
N LEU A 111 2.00 11.70 -1.62
CA LEU A 111 2.79 10.70 -0.91
C LEU A 111 3.48 11.30 0.32
N LEU A 112 4.12 12.47 0.16
CA LEU A 112 4.77 13.19 1.27
C LEU A 112 3.78 13.58 2.37
N ARG A 113 2.59 14.05 2.00
CA ARG A 113 1.52 14.40 2.95
C ARG A 113 1.00 13.18 3.71
N LEU A 114 0.87 12.02 3.06
CA LEU A 114 0.49 10.76 3.73
C LEU A 114 1.49 10.35 4.83
N MET A 115 2.74 10.81 4.73
CA MET A 115 3.80 10.57 5.70
C MET A 115 4.04 11.78 6.63
N ALA A 116 3.03 12.62 6.81
CA ALA A 116 3.00 13.79 7.69
C ALA A 116 3.95 14.96 7.34
N ALA A 117 4.45 15.05 6.11
CA ALA A 117 5.17 16.24 5.66
C ALA A 117 4.25 17.45 5.48
N HIS A 118 4.69 18.63 5.91
CA HIS A 118 4.08 19.89 5.51
C HIS A 118 4.63 20.32 4.15
N VAL A 119 3.84 20.17 3.09
CA VAL A 119 4.28 20.47 1.71
C VAL A 119 3.66 21.77 1.19
N ASP A 120 4.51 22.77 0.97
CA ASP A 120 4.19 23.99 0.23
C ASP A 120 4.52 23.79 -1.25
N ALA A 121 3.51 23.76 -2.10
CA ALA A 121 3.71 23.81 -3.55
C ALA A 121 3.80 25.27 -3.97
N LEU A 122 4.96 25.69 -4.48
CA LEU A 122 5.10 27.01 -5.10
C LEU A 122 4.53 26.89 -6.52
N GLY A 123 3.28 27.32 -6.70
CA GLY A 123 2.64 27.47 -8.01
C GLY A 123 2.96 28.80 -8.66
#